data_AF-A0A485K6C6-F1
#
_entry.id   AF-A0A485K6C6-F1
#
_cell.length_a   1.000
_cell.length_b   1.000
_cell.length_c   1.000
_cell.angle_alpha   90.00
_cell.angle_beta   90.00
_cell.angle_gamma   90.00
#
_symmetry.space_group_name_H-M   'P 1'
#
loop_
_entity.id
_entity.type
_entity.pdbx_description
1 polymer ?
#
loop_
_entity_poly.entity_id
_entity_poly.type
_entity_poly.pdbx_seq_one_letter_code
_entity_poly.pdbx_strand_id
1 'polypeptide(L)'
;MPRGIKSVLASRDVLQLVFQFQDGLPEDMRPFATLPLMPSPHPSSFNTFLSKIHELQHQVDVVVTPWLAHYGLARLNCLIECCPRARDIVLAHAAYHGRLDLVQFLASTDDEPYPQAFNPVWLLSVALGHQSVVGFLDARGRHLLPLAGPRPQGCPTLVYFLYDARRPDLPDWFLERMCCLATQCGQLSVLQYLFRALGAATTEQLDSDCLQTAVEYRHVHIQQWLATRIQESTDSEAFVSLFAQSNRATVEAFAPYVDDIMQLVEPVIQSHCRDHDMANLAAILTALSQEATRLCEAKKAALRQMVVHFRVDLLDWLLQQGMDEGDIRDVLDEFQVPDRDNQEFLDELIRPHRNAQEMMDFFARHGVSLAPAMRQHTIATVGLLPLVQWALGDDASMERRSRTTHSLKWVEAIVELSGGDVAFLGQLVLQLASKKRDAHLFPSLYELWVSVADDADDVLRIQYELLKAHKSKTAKFTAALSMDQDSALLGRVAQVSSVDLVKRVLINVTANMSDEGKQNTQADALLRATEGENANVVKWLVEEQVKQGARRNLEAITRALETCVVSQQVNTDVEGYLRHALERLQTALEGT
;
A
#
# COMPACT_ATOMS: atom_id res chain seq x y z
N MET A 1 50.27 24.87 -51.96
CA MET A 1 51.15 23.71 -52.26
C MET A 1 51.59 23.76 -53.72
N PRO A 2 52.89 23.60 -54.01
CA PRO A 2 53.40 23.43 -55.38
C PRO A 2 52.75 22.22 -56.07
N ARG A 3 52.43 22.32 -57.37
CA ARG A 3 51.77 21.24 -58.15
C ARG A 3 52.51 19.90 -58.09
N GLY A 4 53.84 19.92 -57.97
CA GLY A 4 54.67 18.72 -57.83
C GLY A 4 54.41 17.94 -56.54
N ILE A 5 54.18 18.62 -55.41
CA ILE A 5 53.94 17.94 -54.12
C ILE A 5 52.59 17.22 -54.12
N LYS A 6 51.55 17.83 -54.69
CA LYS A 6 50.23 17.17 -54.85
C LYS A 6 50.32 15.95 -55.76
N SER A 7 51.08 16.02 -56.85
CA SER A 7 51.29 14.90 -57.76
C SER A 7 52.02 13.72 -57.10
N VAL A 8 53.00 13.99 -56.23
CA VAL A 8 53.76 12.94 -55.53
C VAL A 8 52.93 12.32 -54.41
N LEU A 9 52.22 13.13 -53.61
CA LEU A 9 51.36 12.63 -52.53
C LEU A 9 50.13 11.88 -53.03
N ALA A 10 49.64 12.19 -54.23
CA ALA A 10 48.56 11.46 -54.89
C ALA A 10 49.06 10.30 -55.77
N SER A 11 50.38 10.06 -55.84
CA SER A 11 50.91 8.92 -56.59
C SER A 11 50.54 7.61 -55.89
N ARG A 12 50.26 6.58 -56.70
CA ARG A 12 49.82 5.27 -56.21
C ARG A 12 50.81 4.68 -55.21
N ASP A 13 52.11 4.83 -55.46
CA ASP A 13 53.18 4.26 -54.63
C ASP A 13 53.22 4.92 -53.25
N VAL A 14 53.08 6.25 -53.18
CA VAL A 14 53.06 7.00 -51.92
C VAL A 14 51.75 6.75 -51.16
N LEU A 15 50.61 6.70 -51.85
CA LEU A 15 49.33 6.38 -51.22
C LEU A 15 49.30 4.95 -50.67
N GLN A 16 49.90 3.97 -51.35
CA GLN A 16 50.02 2.61 -50.82
C GLN A 16 50.86 2.56 -49.55
N LEU A 17 51.97 3.30 -49.50
CA LEU A 17 52.77 3.40 -48.26
C LEU A 17 51.99 4.13 -47.16
N VAL A 18 51.27 5.20 -47.47
CA VAL A 18 50.43 5.90 -46.48
C VAL A 18 49.32 5.00 -45.94
N PHE A 19 48.63 4.23 -46.79
CA PHE A 19 47.59 3.29 -46.37
C PHE A 19 48.14 2.05 -45.66
N GLN A 20 49.41 1.69 -45.86
CA GLN A 20 50.09 0.63 -45.09
C GLN A 20 50.46 1.09 -43.67
N PHE A 21 50.67 2.39 -43.44
CA PHE A 21 51.09 2.95 -42.15
C PHE A 21 49.98 3.70 -41.40
N GLN A 22 48.88 4.04 -42.06
CA GLN A 22 47.72 4.70 -41.44
C GLN A 22 46.46 3.86 -41.70
N ASP A 23 45.75 3.51 -40.63
CA ASP A 23 44.40 2.92 -40.68
C ASP A 23 43.39 3.98 -41.14
N GLY A 24 43.53 4.42 -42.39
CA GLY A 24 42.72 5.45 -43.00
C GLY A 24 41.35 4.90 -43.37
N LEU A 25 40.30 5.50 -42.84
CA LEU A 25 38.92 5.20 -43.22
C LEU A 25 38.49 6.12 -44.38
N PRO A 26 37.97 5.60 -45.52
CA PRO A 26 37.44 6.43 -46.59
C PRO A 26 36.41 7.42 -46.05
N GLU A 27 36.38 8.63 -46.62
CA GLU A 27 35.59 9.74 -46.08
C GLU A 27 34.11 9.38 -45.88
N ASP A 28 33.55 8.62 -46.82
CA ASP A 28 32.16 8.17 -46.78
C ASP A 28 31.87 7.05 -45.77
N MET A 29 32.89 6.37 -45.24
CA MET A 29 32.74 5.34 -44.20
C MET A 29 32.91 5.90 -42.78
N ARG A 30 33.44 7.13 -42.64
CA ARG A 30 33.64 7.80 -41.33
C ARG A 30 32.39 7.85 -40.45
N PRO A 31 31.18 8.11 -40.99
CA PRO A 31 29.97 8.10 -40.17
C PRO A 31 29.75 6.77 -39.44
N PHE A 32 30.10 5.62 -40.04
CA PHE A 32 29.94 4.31 -39.40
C PHE A 32 30.84 4.10 -38.19
N ALA A 33 32.02 4.74 -38.16
CA ALA A 33 32.92 4.68 -37.00
C ALA A 33 32.35 5.42 -35.78
N THR A 34 31.42 6.35 -36.00
CA THR A 34 30.76 7.12 -34.93
C THR A 34 29.50 6.43 -34.40
N LEU A 35 29.02 5.37 -35.06
CA LEU A 35 27.83 4.65 -34.61
C LEU A 35 28.13 3.83 -33.35
N PRO A 36 27.15 3.73 -32.44
CA PRO A 36 27.28 2.92 -31.23
C PRO A 36 27.41 1.43 -31.57
N LEU A 37 28.05 0.69 -30.68
CA LEU A 37 28.12 -0.77 -30.81
C LEU A 37 26.73 -1.38 -30.64
N MET A 38 26.38 -2.29 -31.53
CA MET A 38 25.12 -3.02 -31.42
C MET A 38 25.15 -3.89 -30.16
N PRO A 39 24.08 -3.88 -29.34
CA PRO A 39 24.00 -4.72 -28.17
C PRO A 39 24.11 -6.19 -28.59
N SER A 40 24.86 -6.99 -27.83
CA SER A 40 24.90 -8.43 -28.08
C SER A 40 23.60 -9.08 -27.60
N PRO A 41 22.98 -9.99 -28.38
CA PRO A 41 21.79 -10.70 -27.96
C PRO A 41 22.15 -11.71 -26.86
N HIS A 42 22.00 -11.32 -25.59
CA HIS A 42 22.07 -12.26 -24.48
C HIS A 42 20.68 -12.83 -24.19
N PRO A 43 20.50 -14.17 -24.06
CA PRO A 43 19.17 -14.78 -23.85
C PRO A 43 18.41 -14.20 -22.65
N SER A 44 19.10 -13.92 -21.55
CA SER A 44 18.48 -13.34 -20.33
C SER A 44 18.22 -11.83 -20.42
N SER A 45 18.70 -11.13 -21.46
CA SER A 45 18.57 -9.67 -21.61
C SER A 45 17.84 -9.28 -22.88
N PHE A 46 16.96 -10.16 -23.36
CA PHE A 46 16.29 -10.04 -24.63
C PHE A 46 15.51 -8.71 -24.82
N ASN A 47 14.65 -8.32 -23.87
CA ASN A 47 13.88 -7.07 -23.98
C ASN A 47 14.81 -5.87 -23.97
N THR A 48 15.83 -5.90 -23.12
CA THR A 48 16.87 -4.88 -23.08
C THR A 48 17.59 -4.77 -24.42
N PHE A 49 17.83 -5.88 -25.11
CA PHE A 49 18.40 -5.88 -26.46
C PHE A 49 17.46 -5.17 -27.44
N LEU A 50 16.19 -5.56 -27.55
CA LEU A 50 15.28 -4.92 -28.52
C LEU A 50 15.00 -3.45 -28.22
N SER A 51 14.75 -3.08 -26.96
CA SER A 51 14.53 -1.67 -26.60
C SER A 51 15.76 -0.83 -26.97
N LYS A 52 16.97 -1.32 -26.68
CA LYS A 52 18.21 -0.65 -27.11
C LYS A 52 18.33 -0.60 -28.63
N ILE A 53 18.03 -1.67 -29.36
CA ILE A 53 18.06 -1.65 -30.83
C ILE A 53 17.11 -0.59 -31.36
N HIS A 54 15.87 -0.53 -30.86
CA HIS A 54 14.89 0.45 -31.27
C HIS A 54 15.34 1.90 -30.98
N GLU A 55 15.91 2.16 -29.81
CA GLU A 55 16.49 3.47 -29.46
C GLU A 55 17.67 3.86 -30.37
N LEU A 56 18.56 2.90 -30.66
CA LEU A 56 19.71 3.11 -31.52
C LEU A 56 19.34 3.22 -33.00
N GLN A 57 18.20 2.67 -33.41
CA GLN A 57 17.83 2.55 -34.81
C GLN A 57 17.76 3.91 -35.50
N HIS A 58 17.26 4.95 -34.83
CA HIS A 58 17.23 6.29 -35.42
C HIS A 58 18.65 6.80 -35.76
N GLN A 59 19.64 6.57 -34.90
CA GLN A 59 21.03 6.97 -35.14
C GLN A 59 21.62 6.17 -36.31
N VAL A 60 21.33 4.87 -36.36
CA VAL A 60 21.73 3.99 -37.46
C VAL A 60 21.09 4.44 -38.76
N ASP A 61 19.80 4.78 -38.78
CA ASP A 61 19.06 5.19 -39.98
C ASP A 61 19.57 6.49 -40.57
N VAL A 62 19.99 7.45 -39.74
CA VAL A 62 20.60 8.72 -40.17
C VAL A 62 21.89 8.50 -40.97
N VAL A 63 22.61 7.41 -40.70
CA VAL A 63 23.88 7.09 -41.37
C VAL A 63 23.67 6.09 -42.51
N VAL A 64 23.04 4.95 -42.21
CA VAL A 64 22.96 3.80 -43.12
C VAL A 64 22.03 4.09 -44.29
N THR A 65 20.87 4.73 -44.05
CA THR A 65 19.88 4.97 -45.11
C THR A 65 20.41 5.90 -46.21
N PRO A 66 20.97 7.09 -45.90
CA PRO A 66 21.53 7.97 -46.94
C PRO A 66 22.74 7.35 -47.64
N TRP A 67 23.59 6.63 -46.90
CA TRP A 67 24.76 5.97 -47.47
C TRP A 67 24.36 4.88 -48.47
N LEU A 68 23.39 4.04 -48.11
CA LEU A 68 22.86 3.01 -49.02
C LEU A 68 22.15 3.63 -50.23
N ALA A 69 21.46 4.76 -50.05
CA ALA A 69 20.81 5.46 -51.17
C ALA A 69 21.83 5.99 -52.19
N HIS A 70 22.99 6.46 -51.73
CA HIS A 70 24.02 7.04 -52.60
C HIS A 70 24.94 5.97 -53.23
N TYR A 71 25.40 4.99 -52.45
CA TYR A 71 26.40 4.01 -52.89
C TYR A 71 25.85 2.62 -53.22
N GLY A 72 24.62 2.30 -52.80
CA GLY A 72 24.02 0.98 -52.97
C GLY A 72 24.82 -0.14 -52.31
N LEU A 73 24.70 -1.35 -52.86
CA LEU A 73 25.44 -2.53 -52.39
C LEU A 73 26.91 -2.55 -52.86
N ALA A 74 27.26 -1.74 -53.87
CA ALA A 74 28.55 -1.80 -54.55
C ALA A 74 29.76 -1.51 -53.66
N ARG A 75 29.57 -0.72 -52.59
CA ARG A 75 30.63 -0.36 -51.65
C ARG A 75 30.58 -1.10 -50.32
N LEU A 76 29.63 -2.03 -50.16
CA LEU A 76 29.38 -2.67 -48.86
C LEU A 76 30.54 -3.59 -48.43
N ASN A 77 31.20 -4.29 -49.37
CA ASN A 77 32.43 -5.05 -49.07
C ASN A 77 33.55 -4.15 -48.56
N CYS A 78 33.81 -3.03 -49.24
CA CYS A 78 34.81 -2.05 -48.82
C CYS A 78 34.48 -1.46 -47.44
N LEU A 79 33.21 -1.19 -47.15
CA LEU A 79 32.78 -0.75 -45.82
C LEU A 79 33.12 -1.78 -44.74
N ILE A 80 32.85 -3.06 -44.98
CA ILE A 80 33.10 -4.14 -44.00
C ILE A 80 34.60 -4.39 -43.83
N GLU A 81 35.37 -4.36 -44.91
CA GLU A 81 36.84 -4.49 -44.88
C GLU A 81 37.48 -3.35 -44.09
N CYS A 82 37.06 -2.10 -44.31
CA CYS A 82 37.61 -0.94 -43.61
C CYS A 82 37.03 -0.73 -42.20
N CYS A 83 35.82 -1.23 -41.94
CA CYS A 83 35.12 -1.09 -40.66
C CYS A 83 34.34 -2.39 -40.33
N PRO A 84 35.01 -3.42 -39.78
CA PRO A 84 34.39 -4.73 -39.56
C PRO A 84 33.09 -4.69 -38.73
N ARG A 85 33.01 -3.78 -37.75
CA ARG A 85 31.80 -3.58 -36.94
C ARG A 85 30.59 -3.07 -37.73
N ALA A 86 30.80 -2.42 -38.88
CA ALA A 86 29.73 -1.91 -39.71
C ALA A 86 28.86 -3.05 -40.26
N ARG A 87 29.43 -4.27 -40.35
CA ARG A 87 28.69 -5.47 -40.70
C ARG A 87 27.48 -5.70 -39.81
N ASP A 88 27.69 -5.75 -38.49
CA ASP A 88 26.62 -6.04 -37.52
C ASP A 88 25.56 -4.93 -37.51
N ILE A 89 26.01 -3.68 -37.69
CA ILE A 89 25.14 -2.51 -37.79
C ILE A 89 24.26 -2.60 -39.04
N VAL A 90 24.84 -2.86 -40.22
CA VAL A 90 24.09 -2.97 -41.48
C VAL A 90 23.19 -4.20 -41.46
N LEU A 91 23.63 -5.32 -40.87
CA LEU A 91 22.81 -6.51 -40.67
C LEU A 91 21.60 -6.23 -39.78
N ALA A 92 21.79 -5.56 -38.65
CA ALA A 92 20.70 -5.18 -37.75
C ALA A 92 19.75 -4.18 -38.43
N HIS A 93 20.26 -3.18 -39.16
CA HIS A 93 19.44 -2.27 -39.96
C HIS A 93 18.66 -3.02 -41.04
N ALA A 94 19.28 -3.98 -41.73
CA ALA A 94 18.63 -4.77 -42.75
C ALA A 94 17.50 -5.63 -42.17
N ALA A 95 17.75 -6.25 -41.01
CA ALA A 95 16.75 -6.98 -40.25
C ALA A 95 15.61 -6.06 -39.80
N TYR A 96 15.94 -4.87 -39.30
CA TYR A 96 14.96 -3.91 -38.78
C TYR A 96 14.02 -3.39 -39.86
N HIS A 97 14.53 -3.15 -41.07
CA HIS A 97 13.76 -2.60 -42.20
C HIS A 97 13.27 -3.65 -43.21
N GLY A 98 13.49 -4.94 -42.93
CA GLY A 98 13.07 -6.01 -43.85
C GLY A 98 13.82 -6.01 -45.20
N ARG A 99 15.05 -5.49 -45.23
CA ARG A 99 15.88 -5.37 -46.44
C ARG A 99 16.56 -6.69 -46.79
N LEU A 100 15.77 -7.57 -47.41
CA LEU A 100 16.23 -8.89 -47.85
C LEU A 100 17.48 -8.83 -48.75
N ASP A 101 17.59 -7.81 -49.60
CA ASP A 101 18.72 -7.58 -50.49
C ASP A 101 20.05 -7.43 -49.73
N LEU A 102 20.05 -6.67 -48.63
CA LEU A 102 21.22 -6.51 -47.77
C LEU A 102 21.59 -7.80 -47.04
N VAL A 103 20.58 -8.50 -46.50
CA VAL A 103 20.80 -9.77 -45.80
C VAL A 103 21.36 -10.82 -46.76
N GLN A 104 20.84 -10.90 -47.99
CA GLN A 104 21.35 -11.79 -49.04
C GLN A 104 22.79 -11.47 -49.42
N PHE A 105 23.10 -10.19 -49.63
CA PHE A 105 24.44 -9.74 -49.97
C PHE A 105 25.45 -10.13 -48.88
N LEU A 106 25.17 -9.77 -47.63
CA LEU A 106 26.06 -10.01 -46.49
C LEU A 106 26.22 -11.49 -46.15
N ALA A 107 25.18 -12.29 -46.44
CA ALA A 107 25.26 -13.74 -46.32
C ALA A 107 26.07 -14.36 -47.47
N SER A 108 26.04 -13.79 -48.68
CA SER A 108 26.79 -14.33 -49.83
C SER A 108 28.30 -14.17 -49.70
N THR A 109 28.76 -13.21 -48.89
CA THR A 109 30.18 -12.90 -48.69
C THR A 109 30.84 -13.74 -47.60
N ASP A 110 30.06 -14.54 -46.85
CA ASP A 110 30.56 -15.40 -45.78
C ASP A 110 30.56 -16.88 -46.15
N ASP A 111 31.72 -17.51 -45.95
CA ASP A 111 31.89 -18.97 -45.96
C ASP A 111 31.46 -19.62 -44.63
N GLU A 112 31.06 -18.83 -43.63
CA GLU A 112 30.76 -19.35 -42.30
C GLU A 112 29.38 -20.07 -42.26
N PRO A 113 29.31 -21.31 -41.76
CA PRO A 113 28.14 -22.17 -41.89
C PRO A 113 26.98 -21.78 -40.97
N TYR A 114 27.19 -20.95 -39.95
CA TYR A 114 26.11 -20.31 -39.19
C TYR A 114 26.67 -19.19 -38.29
N PRO A 115 26.82 -17.95 -38.78
CA PRO A 115 27.40 -16.91 -37.95
C PRO A 115 26.47 -16.63 -36.78
N GLN A 116 27.02 -16.70 -35.56
CA GLN A 116 26.33 -16.21 -34.35
C GLN A 116 25.83 -14.76 -34.54
N ALA A 117 26.47 -14.01 -35.45
CA ALA A 117 26.08 -12.68 -35.91
C ALA A 117 24.69 -12.59 -36.59
N PHE A 118 24.13 -13.69 -37.11
CA PHE A 118 22.77 -13.71 -37.69
C PHE A 118 21.67 -14.02 -36.67
N ASN A 119 22.01 -14.42 -35.45
CA ASN A 119 21.01 -14.64 -34.39
C ASN A 119 20.18 -13.36 -34.09
N PRO A 120 20.80 -12.17 -33.88
CA PRO A 120 20.01 -10.95 -33.67
C PRO A 120 19.25 -10.50 -34.93
N VAL A 121 19.77 -10.79 -36.13
CA VAL A 121 19.11 -10.47 -37.42
C VAL A 121 17.85 -11.29 -37.61
N TRP A 122 17.94 -12.59 -37.36
CA TRP A 122 16.81 -13.50 -37.42
C TRP A 122 15.71 -13.04 -36.48
N LEU A 123 16.10 -12.75 -35.25
CA LEU A 123 15.21 -12.35 -34.19
C LEU A 123 14.50 -11.02 -34.43
N LEU A 124 15.23 -10.01 -34.89
CA LEU A 124 14.66 -8.71 -35.27
C LEU A 124 13.69 -8.85 -36.44
N SER A 125 14.07 -9.64 -37.45
CA SER A 125 13.22 -9.88 -38.63
C SER A 125 11.93 -10.60 -38.25
N VAL A 126 12.02 -11.54 -37.31
CA VAL A 126 10.89 -12.26 -36.72
C VAL A 126 10.00 -11.30 -35.92
N ALA A 127 10.58 -10.56 -34.98
CA ALA A 127 9.84 -9.63 -34.12
C ALA A 127 9.11 -8.55 -34.91
N LEU A 128 9.69 -8.07 -36.01
CA LEU A 128 9.14 -7.00 -36.84
C LEU A 128 8.30 -7.51 -38.03
N GLY A 129 8.10 -8.83 -38.15
CA GLY A 129 7.22 -9.41 -39.16
C GLY A 129 7.78 -9.40 -40.61
N HIS A 130 9.10 -9.30 -40.78
CA HIS A 130 9.76 -9.26 -42.09
C HIS A 130 9.86 -10.64 -42.75
N GLN A 131 8.72 -11.13 -43.24
CA GLN A 131 8.57 -12.50 -43.75
C GLN A 131 9.59 -12.88 -44.83
N SER A 132 9.98 -11.93 -45.70
CA SER A 132 10.96 -12.16 -46.77
C SER A 132 12.36 -12.47 -46.23
N VAL A 133 12.81 -11.70 -45.23
CA VAL A 133 14.11 -11.88 -44.56
C VAL A 133 14.11 -13.19 -43.78
N VAL A 134 13.05 -13.45 -43.00
CA VAL A 134 12.92 -14.72 -42.25
C VAL A 134 12.90 -15.91 -43.22
N GLY A 135 12.15 -15.81 -44.32
CA GLY A 135 12.09 -16.79 -45.42
C GLY A 135 13.45 -17.18 -45.96
N PHE A 136 14.29 -16.18 -46.21
CA PHE A 136 15.65 -16.37 -46.68
C PHE A 136 16.57 -17.00 -45.62
N LEU A 137 16.57 -16.46 -44.40
CA LEU A 137 17.41 -16.98 -43.32
C LEU A 137 17.06 -18.43 -42.98
N ASP A 138 15.77 -18.77 -42.98
CA ASP A 138 15.30 -20.15 -42.80
C ASP A 138 15.76 -21.06 -43.96
N ALA A 139 15.58 -20.63 -45.21
CA ALA A 139 16.07 -21.41 -46.36
C ALA A 139 17.59 -21.67 -46.27
N ARG A 140 18.36 -20.65 -45.89
CA ARG A 140 19.80 -20.75 -45.69
C ARG A 140 20.17 -21.65 -44.50
N GLY A 141 19.50 -21.50 -43.36
CA GLY A 141 19.69 -22.36 -42.18
C GLY A 141 19.39 -23.83 -42.46
N ARG A 142 18.35 -24.12 -43.26
CA ARG A 142 17.99 -25.48 -43.71
C ARG A 142 19.06 -26.14 -44.57
N HIS A 143 19.76 -25.36 -45.39
CA HIS A 143 20.89 -25.88 -46.17
C HIS A 143 22.08 -26.26 -45.29
N LEU A 144 22.19 -25.65 -44.11
CA LEU A 144 23.32 -25.80 -43.20
C LEU A 144 23.03 -26.83 -42.09
N LEU A 145 21.76 -27.06 -41.76
CA LEU A 145 21.26 -28.06 -40.82
C LEU A 145 20.10 -28.87 -41.44
N PRO A 146 20.37 -30.00 -42.12
CA PRO A 146 19.33 -30.80 -42.76
C PRO A 146 18.48 -31.53 -41.70
N LEU A 147 17.36 -30.93 -41.31
CA LEU A 147 16.33 -31.55 -40.47
C LEU A 147 15.26 -32.22 -41.36
N ALA A 148 14.92 -33.47 -41.04
CA ALA A 148 14.05 -34.33 -41.86
C ALA A 148 12.58 -34.29 -41.39
N GLY A 149 11.68 -33.64 -42.15
CA GLY A 149 10.23 -33.70 -41.92
C GLY A 149 9.37 -32.94 -42.97
N PRO A 150 8.19 -33.47 -43.38
CA PRO A 150 7.31 -32.85 -44.38
C PRO A 150 6.47 -31.67 -43.82
N ARG A 151 6.06 -30.74 -44.71
CA ARG A 151 5.45 -29.44 -44.36
C ARG A 151 3.95 -29.34 -44.69
N PRO A 152 3.16 -28.54 -43.94
CA PRO A 152 1.90 -27.95 -44.41
C PRO A 152 2.14 -26.64 -45.17
N GLN A 153 1.35 -26.39 -46.22
CA GLN A 153 1.39 -25.14 -47.00
C GLN A 153 0.59 -24.02 -46.32
N GLY A 154 1.10 -22.78 -46.37
CA GLY A 154 0.33 -21.56 -46.06
C GLY A 154 0.68 -20.79 -44.77
N CYS A 155 1.73 -21.16 -44.05
CA CYS A 155 2.13 -20.46 -42.82
C CYS A 155 3.33 -19.50 -43.02
N PRO A 156 3.30 -18.27 -42.46
CA PRO A 156 4.43 -17.32 -42.49
C PRO A 156 5.71 -17.92 -41.90
N THR A 157 6.90 -17.62 -42.41
CA THR A 157 8.14 -18.33 -42.05
C THR A 157 8.50 -18.34 -40.55
N LEU A 158 8.01 -17.37 -39.77
CA LEU A 158 8.10 -17.35 -38.30
C LEU A 158 7.43 -18.57 -37.65
N VAL A 159 6.34 -19.03 -38.27
CA VAL A 159 5.60 -20.25 -37.93
C VAL A 159 6.44 -21.48 -38.18
N TYR A 160 7.27 -21.57 -39.23
CA TYR A 160 7.91 -22.85 -39.57
C TYR A 160 8.98 -23.30 -38.56
N PHE A 161 9.73 -22.37 -37.98
CA PHE A 161 10.67 -22.69 -36.90
C PHE A 161 9.94 -23.08 -35.61
N LEU A 162 8.76 -22.48 -35.37
CA LEU A 162 7.85 -22.87 -34.28
C LEU A 162 7.00 -24.11 -34.61
N TYR A 163 6.86 -24.45 -35.89
CA TYR A 163 6.15 -25.62 -36.40
C TYR A 163 7.03 -26.86 -36.30
N ASP A 164 8.34 -26.72 -36.51
CA ASP A 164 9.33 -27.69 -36.03
C ASP A 164 9.45 -27.67 -34.49
N ALA A 165 8.98 -26.59 -33.83
CA ALA A 165 8.86 -26.49 -32.37
C ALA A 165 7.61 -27.12 -31.75
N ARG A 166 7.01 -28.11 -32.43
CA ARG A 166 6.51 -29.30 -31.72
C ARG A 166 7.66 -30.24 -31.31
N ARG A 167 8.89 -29.75 -31.18
CA ARG A 167 9.81 -30.37 -30.23
C ARG A 167 9.19 -30.21 -28.84
N PRO A 168 8.95 -31.30 -28.09
CA PRO A 168 8.52 -31.23 -26.69
C PRO A 168 9.54 -30.52 -25.76
N ASP A 169 10.56 -29.86 -26.30
CA ASP A 169 11.74 -29.36 -25.62
C ASP A 169 11.89 -27.83 -25.69
N LEU A 170 11.06 -27.09 -26.44
CA LEU A 170 11.10 -25.64 -26.32
C LEU A 170 10.45 -25.25 -25.00
N PRO A 171 11.18 -24.52 -24.14
CA PRO A 171 10.65 -24.18 -22.84
C PRO A 171 9.61 -23.07 -22.97
N ASP A 172 8.53 -23.16 -22.18
CA ASP A 172 7.37 -22.25 -22.23
C ASP A 172 7.78 -20.77 -22.14
N TRP A 173 8.78 -20.46 -21.31
CA TRP A 173 9.31 -19.10 -21.14
C TRP A 173 9.77 -18.46 -22.47
N PHE A 174 10.23 -19.26 -23.44
CA PHE A 174 10.65 -18.74 -24.73
C PHE A 174 9.46 -18.29 -25.57
N LEU A 175 8.39 -19.09 -25.59
CA LEU A 175 7.15 -18.75 -26.31
C LEU A 175 6.44 -17.56 -25.67
N GLU A 176 6.35 -17.54 -24.34
CA GLU A 176 5.85 -16.40 -23.56
C GLU A 176 6.61 -15.12 -23.94
N ARG A 177 7.94 -15.21 -24.00
CA ARG A 177 8.77 -14.08 -24.42
C ARG A 177 8.44 -13.64 -25.83
N MET A 178 8.31 -14.56 -26.78
CA MET A 178 7.96 -14.23 -28.16
C MET A 178 6.59 -13.54 -28.28
N CYS A 179 5.62 -13.90 -27.44
CA CYS A 179 4.32 -13.21 -27.39
C CYS A 179 4.48 -11.75 -26.97
N CYS A 180 5.18 -11.46 -25.87
CA CYS A 180 5.41 -10.09 -25.42
C CYS A 180 6.08 -9.23 -26.51
N LEU A 181 6.98 -9.83 -27.29
CA LEU A 181 7.67 -9.15 -28.38
C LEU A 181 6.80 -8.86 -29.58
N ALA A 182 6.03 -9.86 -30.02
CA ALA A 182 5.06 -9.66 -31.09
C ALA A 182 4.07 -8.56 -30.71
N THR A 183 3.68 -8.51 -29.43
CA THR A 183 2.85 -7.45 -28.87
C THR A 183 3.55 -6.08 -28.90
N GLN A 184 4.78 -5.99 -28.38
CA GLN A 184 5.58 -4.76 -28.41
C GLN A 184 5.75 -4.20 -29.82
N CYS A 185 5.92 -5.07 -30.81
CA CYS A 185 6.12 -4.71 -32.22
C CYS A 185 4.81 -4.50 -33.01
N GLY A 186 3.64 -4.63 -32.37
CA GLY A 186 2.34 -4.45 -33.04
C GLY A 186 1.96 -5.55 -34.04
N GLN A 187 2.62 -6.71 -33.97
CA GLN A 187 2.46 -7.83 -34.92
C GLN A 187 1.34 -8.78 -34.50
N LEU A 188 0.07 -8.36 -34.63
CA LEU A 188 -1.10 -9.15 -34.23
C LEU A 188 -1.15 -10.54 -34.88
N SER A 189 -0.78 -10.67 -36.16
CA SER A 189 -0.80 -11.96 -36.86
C SER A 189 0.20 -12.97 -36.29
N VAL A 190 1.38 -12.49 -35.88
CA VAL A 190 2.40 -13.29 -35.21
C VAL A 190 1.90 -13.70 -33.82
N LEU A 191 1.37 -12.74 -33.06
CA LEU A 191 0.84 -12.98 -31.73
C LEU A 191 -0.29 -14.03 -31.73
N GLN A 192 -1.28 -13.87 -32.63
CA GLN A 192 -2.36 -14.83 -32.82
C GLN A 192 -1.86 -16.24 -33.13
N TYR A 193 -0.80 -16.34 -33.93
CA TYR A 193 -0.18 -17.63 -34.22
C TYR A 193 0.49 -18.22 -32.97
N LEU A 194 1.28 -17.43 -32.24
CA LEU A 194 1.99 -17.87 -31.03
C LEU A 194 1.03 -18.39 -29.97
N PHE A 195 -0.08 -17.68 -29.74
CA PHE A 195 -1.13 -18.13 -28.83
C PHE A 195 -1.79 -19.43 -29.28
N ARG A 196 -2.03 -19.63 -30.58
CA ARG A 196 -2.52 -20.92 -31.10
C ARG A 196 -1.49 -22.04 -30.91
N ALA A 197 -0.20 -21.73 -30.99
CA ALA A 197 0.89 -22.70 -30.80
C ALA A 197 1.05 -23.11 -29.32
N LEU A 198 0.91 -22.15 -28.39
CA LEU A 198 0.86 -22.40 -26.94
C LEU A 198 -0.36 -23.25 -26.54
N GLY A 199 -1.47 -23.15 -27.27
CA GLY A 199 -2.66 -23.97 -27.03
C GLY A 199 -3.27 -23.68 -25.67
N ALA A 200 -3.50 -24.72 -24.86
CA ALA A 200 -4.04 -24.59 -23.50
C ALA A 200 -2.97 -24.23 -22.45
N ALA A 201 -1.69 -24.17 -22.83
CA ALA A 201 -0.60 -23.82 -21.91
C ALA A 201 -0.44 -22.30 -21.71
N THR A 202 -1.33 -21.48 -22.30
CA THR A 202 -1.33 -20.04 -22.05
C THR A 202 -1.70 -19.77 -20.60
N THR A 203 -0.83 -19.08 -19.89
CA THR A 203 -1.08 -18.62 -18.52
C THR A 203 -1.88 -17.32 -18.55
N GLU A 204 -2.75 -17.11 -17.56
CA GLU A 204 -3.45 -15.84 -17.30
C GLU A 204 -2.44 -14.67 -17.23
N GLN A 205 -1.27 -14.94 -16.65
CA GLN A 205 -0.15 -14.01 -16.60
C GLN A 205 0.32 -13.56 -17.99
N LEU A 206 0.41 -14.47 -18.98
CA LEU A 206 0.87 -14.12 -20.32
C LEU A 206 -0.10 -13.19 -21.05
N ASP A 207 -1.41 -13.45 -20.92
CA ASP A 207 -2.46 -12.60 -21.48
C ASP A 207 -2.40 -11.20 -20.86
N SER A 208 -2.26 -11.12 -19.53
CA SER A 208 -2.07 -9.87 -18.77
C SER A 208 -0.81 -9.10 -19.20
N ASP A 209 0.36 -9.75 -19.26
CA ASP A 209 1.64 -9.14 -19.66
C ASP A 209 1.58 -8.61 -21.11
N CYS A 210 0.99 -9.39 -22.02
CA CYS A 210 0.80 -8.96 -23.40
C CYS A 210 -0.16 -7.78 -23.47
N LEU A 211 -1.27 -7.79 -22.73
CA LEU A 211 -2.23 -6.70 -22.75
C LEU A 211 -1.61 -5.40 -22.22
N GLN A 212 -0.89 -5.47 -21.09
CA GLN A 212 -0.14 -4.34 -20.54
C GLN A 212 0.86 -3.78 -21.55
N THR A 213 1.61 -4.66 -22.22
CA THR A 213 2.54 -4.26 -23.29
C THR A 213 1.80 -3.60 -24.46
N ALA A 214 0.65 -4.13 -24.88
CA ALA A 214 -0.14 -3.55 -25.97
C ALA A 214 -0.65 -2.15 -25.63
N VAL A 215 -1.03 -1.91 -24.36
CA VAL A 215 -1.44 -0.60 -23.84
C VAL A 215 -0.27 0.36 -23.81
N GLU A 216 0.89 -0.07 -23.29
CA GLU A 216 2.08 0.79 -23.21
C GLU A 216 2.51 1.27 -24.60
N TYR A 217 2.50 0.39 -25.60
CA TYR A 217 2.89 0.72 -26.98
C TYR A 217 1.74 1.22 -27.87
N ARG A 218 0.53 1.40 -27.32
CA ARG A 218 -0.66 1.93 -28.01
C ARG A 218 -1.10 1.12 -29.23
N HIS A 219 -0.92 -0.19 -29.20
CA HIS A 219 -1.35 -1.11 -30.27
C HIS A 219 -2.82 -1.49 -30.12
N VAL A 220 -3.73 -0.58 -30.49
CA VAL A 220 -5.19 -0.69 -30.29
C VAL A 220 -5.78 -2.01 -30.82
N HIS A 221 -5.33 -2.48 -31.98
CA HIS A 221 -5.79 -3.73 -32.58
C HIS A 221 -5.39 -4.98 -31.77
N ILE A 222 -4.23 -4.95 -31.10
CA ILE A 222 -3.81 -6.02 -30.20
C ILE A 222 -4.58 -5.94 -28.88
N GLN A 223 -4.78 -4.73 -28.35
CA GLN A 223 -5.57 -4.51 -27.12
C GLN A 223 -6.99 -5.08 -27.27
N GLN A 224 -7.69 -4.77 -28.36
CA GLN A 224 -9.03 -5.28 -28.62
C GLN A 224 -9.06 -6.80 -28.76
N TRP A 225 -8.07 -7.38 -29.44
CA TRP A 225 -7.99 -8.83 -29.63
C TRP A 225 -7.72 -9.56 -28.30
N LEU A 226 -6.74 -9.09 -27.51
CA LEU A 226 -6.43 -9.66 -26.20
C LEU A 226 -7.58 -9.46 -25.21
N ALA A 227 -8.20 -8.27 -25.16
CA ALA A 227 -9.34 -8.00 -24.28
C ALA A 227 -10.53 -8.92 -24.58
N THR A 228 -10.85 -9.14 -25.87
CA THR A 228 -11.89 -10.10 -26.28
C THR A 228 -11.55 -11.51 -25.78
N ARG A 229 -10.30 -11.93 -25.94
CA ARG A 229 -9.83 -13.25 -25.51
C ARG A 229 -9.89 -13.43 -23.99
N ILE A 230 -9.48 -12.42 -23.22
CA ILE A 230 -9.51 -12.42 -21.76
C ILE A 230 -10.95 -12.45 -21.23
N GLN A 231 -11.86 -11.72 -21.88
CA GLN A 231 -13.28 -11.78 -21.58
C GLN A 231 -13.85 -13.19 -21.84
N GLU A 232 -13.46 -13.82 -22.96
CA GLU A 232 -13.86 -15.21 -23.26
C GLU A 232 -13.32 -16.23 -22.26
N SER A 233 -12.16 -15.97 -21.64
CA SER A 233 -11.59 -16.84 -20.60
C SER A 233 -12.14 -16.57 -19.20
N THR A 234 -13.05 -15.60 -19.03
CA THR A 234 -13.60 -15.16 -17.74
C THR A 234 -12.55 -14.68 -16.73
N ASP A 235 -11.36 -14.28 -17.21
CA ASP A 235 -10.26 -13.81 -16.38
C ASP A 235 -10.38 -12.30 -16.13
N SER A 236 -11.19 -11.94 -15.14
CA SER A 236 -11.34 -10.54 -14.71
C SER A 236 -10.08 -9.97 -14.03
N GLU A 237 -9.17 -10.83 -13.53
CA GLU A 237 -7.98 -10.39 -12.78
C GLU A 237 -6.94 -9.74 -13.69
N ALA A 238 -6.86 -10.15 -14.97
CA ALA A 238 -6.01 -9.51 -15.96
C ALA A 238 -6.35 -8.01 -16.16
N PHE A 239 -7.63 -7.64 -16.16
CA PHE A 239 -8.02 -6.22 -16.25
C PHE A 239 -7.71 -5.45 -14.98
N VAL A 240 -7.96 -6.05 -13.81
CA VAL A 240 -7.57 -5.49 -12.51
C VAL A 240 -6.07 -5.21 -12.47
N SER A 241 -5.25 -6.19 -12.87
CA SER A 241 -3.79 -6.06 -12.96
C SER A 241 -3.36 -4.99 -13.97
N LEU A 242 -4.03 -4.91 -15.12
CA LEU A 242 -3.76 -3.88 -16.13
C LEU A 242 -3.93 -2.47 -15.56
N PHE A 243 -5.07 -2.19 -14.90
CA PHE A 243 -5.31 -0.88 -14.28
C PHE A 243 -4.44 -0.66 -13.05
N ALA A 244 -4.00 -1.73 -12.36
CA ALA A 244 -3.05 -1.67 -11.26
C ALA A 244 -1.61 -1.35 -11.70
N GLN A 245 -1.23 -1.56 -12.96
CA GLN A 245 0.17 -1.43 -13.39
C GLN A 245 0.39 -0.46 -14.55
N SER A 246 -0.63 -0.18 -15.36
CA SER A 246 -0.49 0.66 -16.55
C SER A 246 -1.03 2.07 -16.31
N ASN A 247 -0.18 3.07 -16.55
CA ASN A 247 -0.59 4.47 -16.50
C ASN A 247 -1.36 4.93 -17.74
N ARG A 248 -1.40 4.10 -18.80
CA ARG A 248 -2.01 4.43 -20.09
C ARG A 248 -3.33 3.70 -20.33
N ALA A 249 -3.74 2.83 -19.41
CA ALA A 249 -5.03 2.14 -19.52
C ALA A 249 -6.17 3.13 -19.28
N THR A 250 -7.15 3.12 -20.18
CA THR A 250 -8.34 3.96 -20.09
C THR A 250 -9.58 3.10 -19.99
N VAL A 251 -10.47 3.39 -19.04
CA VAL A 251 -11.73 2.64 -18.83
C VAL A 251 -12.59 2.66 -20.09
N GLU A 252 -12.63 3.77 -20.83
CA GLU A 252 -13.38 3.85 -22.09
C GLU A 252 -12.98 2.78 -23.11
N ALA A 253 -11.69 2.42 -23.17
CA ALA A 253 -11.19 1.43 -24.12
C ALA A 253 -11.53 -0.01 -23.71
N PHE A 254 -11.68 -0.26 -22.40
CA PHE A 254 -11.83 -1.61 -21.86
C PHE A 254 -13.22 -1.92 -21.28
N ALA A 255 -14.05 -0.91 -21.02
CA ALA A 255 -15.39 -1.09 -20.45
C ALA A 255 -16.28 -2.12 -21.19
N PRO A 256 -16.24 -2.26 -22.54
CA PRO A 256 -17.02 -3.28 -23.24
C PRO A 256 -16.59 -4.74 -22.94
N TYR A 257 -15.37 -4.93 -22.43
CA TYR A 257 -14.76 -6.23 -22.20
C TYR A 257 -14.73 -6.65 -20.72
N VAL A 258 -15.12 -5.76 -19.82
CA VAL A 258 -15.10 -6.00 -18.37
C VAL A 258 -16.52 -6.28 -17.89
N ASP A 259 -16.75 -7.49 -17.38
CA ASP A 259 -18.07 -7.94 -16.94
C ASP A 259 -18.59 -7.14 -15.72
N ASP A 260 -17.70 -6.79 -14.80
CA ASP A 260 -18.00 -5.94 -13.65
C ASP A 260 -17.02 -4.78 -13.52
N ILE A 261 -17.42 -3.63 -14.06
CA ILE A 261 -16.62 -2.39 -14.02
C ILE A 261 -16.33 -1.89 -12.61
N MET A 262 -17.09 -2.34 -11.59
CA MET A 262 -16.87 -1.97 -10.19
C MET A 262 -15.52 -2.48 -9.67
N GLN A 263 -15.03 -3.61 -10.18
CA GLN A 263 -13.72 -4.17 -9.80
C GLN A 263 -12.54 -3.26 -10.19
N LEU A 264 -12.75 -2.29 -11.09
CA LEU A 264 -11.71 -1.36 -11.51
C LEU A 264 -11.56 -0.15 -10.59
N VAL A 265 -12.46 0.08 -9.63
CA VAL A 265 -12.42 1.26 -8.76
C VAL A 265 -11.12 1.32 -7.95
N GLU A 266 -10.76 0.23 -7.30
CA GLU A 266 -9.56 0.15 -6.45
C GLU A 266 -8.26 0.19 -7.28
N PRO A 267 -8.06 -0.62 -8.33
CA PRO A 267 -6.84 -0.58 -9.15
C PRO A 267 -6.56 0.77 -9.83
N VAL A 268 -7.61 1.55 -10.10
CA VAL A 268 -7.49 2.90 -10.65
C VAL A 268 -6.95 3.89 -9.61
N ILE A 269 -7.20 3.68 -8.32
CA ILE A 269 -6.75 4.58 -7.26
C ILE A 269 -5.47 4.03 -6.65
N GLN A 270 -4.34 4.63 -7.01
CA GLN A 270 -3.03 4.26 -6.49
C GLN A 270 -2.39 5.39 -5.70
N SER A 271 -1.32 5.07 -4.97
CA SER A 271 -0.50 6.04 -4.24
C SER A 271 0.14 7.11 -5.13
N HIS A 272 0.42 6.80 -6.40
CA HIS A 272 1.01 7.74 -7.34
C HIS A 272 -0.07 8.33 -8.25
N CYS A 273 -0.03 9.65 -8.45
CA CYS A 273 -0.93 10.34 -9.38
C CYS A 273 -0.62 9.93 -10.83
N ARG A 274 -1.65 9.56 -11.59
CA ARG A 274 -1.54 9.26 -13.02
C ARG A 274 -2.46 10.17 -13.84
N ASP A 275 -2.06 10.42 -15.08
CA ASP A 275 -2.75 11.35 -15.99
C ASP A 275 -4.23 10.98 -16.24
N HIS A 276 -4.61 9.71 -16.04
CA HIS A 276 -5.94 9.19 -16.36
C HIS A 276 -6.78 8.76 -15.16
N ASP A 277 -6.33 8.92 -13.90
CA ASP A 277 -7.07 8.45 -12.72
C ASP A 277 -8.49 9.07 -12.65
N MET A 278 -8.59 10.41 -12.74
CA MET A 278 -9.88 11.11 -12.71
C MET A 278 -10.79 10.74 -13.88
N ALA A 279 -10.22 10.64 -15.10
CA ALA A 279 -10.98 10.28 -16.29
C ALA A 279 -11.52 8.85 -16.20
N ASN A 280 -10.70 7.92 -15.69
CA ASN A 280 -11.08 6.53 -15.47
C ASN A 280 -12.17 6.41 -14.40
N LEU A 281 -12.04 7.09 -13.26
CA LEU A 281 -13.08 7.11 -12.23
C LEU A 281 -14.38 7.72 -12.75
N ALA A 282 -14.30 8.84 -13.48
CA ALA A 282 -15.47 9.46 -14.10
C ALA A 282 -16.19 8.49 -15.05
N ALA A 283 -15.44 7.74 -15.87
CA ALA A 283 -15.98 6.74 -16.77
C ALA A 283 -16.63 5.56 -16.01
N ILE A 284 -16.01 5.08 -14.93
CA ILE A 284 -16.59 4.02 -14.06
C ILE A 284 -17.91 4.50 -13.45
N LEU A 285 -17.93 5.67 -12.82
CA LEU A 285 -19.14 6.21 -12.18
C LEU A 285 -20.24 6.50 -13.22
N THR A 286 -19.87 6.94 -14.42
CA THR A 286 -20.82 7.15 -15.52
C THR A 286 -21.45 5.83 -15.97
N ALA A 287 -20.65 4.78 -16.12
CA ALA A 287 -21.15 3.45 -16.50
C ALA A 287 -22.11 2.87 -15.45
N LEU A 288 -21.86 3.14 -14.16
CA LEU A 288 -22.70 2.68 -13.04
C LEU A 288 -23.91 3.59 -12.77
N SER A 289 -24.07 4.71 -13.47
CA SER A 289 -25.10 5.73 -13.18
C SER A 289 -26.54 5.24 -13.27
N GLN A 290 -26.79 4.15 -14.00
CA GLN A 290 -28.13 3.54 -14.12
C GLN A 290 -28.52 2.71 -12.88
N GLU A 291 -27.56 2.31 -12.05
CA GLU A 291 -27.75 1.44 -10.89
C GLU A 291 -27.35 2.18 -9.61
N ALA A 292 -28.28 2.97 -9.04
CA ALA A 292 -28.01 3.89 -7.92
C ALA A 292 -27.28 3.24 -6.73
N THR A 293 -27.64 2.00 -6.37
CA THR A 293 -26.98 1.25 -5.29
C THR A 293 -25.52 0.97 -5.62
N ARG A 294 -25.21 0.45 -6.82
CA ARG A 294 -23.82 0.18 -7.23
C ARG A 294 -23.01 1.46 -7.40
N LEU A 295 -23.64 2.55 -7.83
CA LEU A 295 -23.00 3.86 -7.89
C LEU A 295 -22.59 4.34 -6.48
N CYS A 296 -23.47 4.20 -5.49
CA CYS A 296 -23.18 4.52 -4.09
C CYS A 296 -22.01 3.66 -3.57
N GLU A 297 -22.05 2.35 -3.76
CA GLU A 297 -20.98 1.44 -3.35
C GLU A 297 -19.64 1.75 -4.03
N ALA A 298 -19.65 2.06 -5.33
CA ALA A 298 -18.46 2.45 -6.07
C ALA A 298 -17.87 3.77 -5.54
N LYS A 299 -18.70 4.75 -5.17
CA LYS A 299 -18.24 5.99 -4.51
C LYS A 299 -17.64 5.71 -3.14
N LYS A 300 -18.25 4.83 -2.33
CA LYS A 300 -17.71 4.42 -1.01
C LYS A 300 -16.37 3.71 -1.15
N ALA A 301 -16.27 2.76 -2.08
CA ALA A 301 -15.01 2.07 -2.38
C ALA A 301 -13.93 3.04 -2.87
N ALA A 302 -14.28 3.99 -3.74
CA ALA A 302 -13.37 5.02 -4.22
C ALA A 302 -12.87 5.91 -3.07
N LEU A 303 -13.78 6.39 -2.22
CA LEU A 303 -13.44 7.19 -1.05
C LEU A 303 -12.47 6.44 -0.12
N ARG A 304 -12.75 5.18 0.19
CA ARG A 304 -11.90 4.33 1.03
C ARG A 304 -10.48 4.25 0.46
N GLN A 305 -10.35 3.96 -0.84
CA GLN A 305 -9.04 3.83 -1.49
C GLN A 305 -8.29 5.16 -1.58
N MET A 306 -9.00 6.28 -1.80
CA MET A 306 -8.40 7.61 -1.80
C MET A 306 -7.84 7.98 -0.42
N VAL A 307 -8.52 7.59 0.65
CA VAL A 307 -8.07 7.78 2.04
C VAL A 307 -6.82 6.93 2.30
N VAL A 308 -6.87 5.62 2.01
CA VAL A 308 -5.74 4.69 2.18
C VAL A 308 -4.49 5.17 1.44
N HIS A 309 -4.64 5.68 0.22
CA HIS A 309 -3.54 6.13 -0.62
C HIS A 309 -3.22 7.63 -0.52
N PHE A 310 -3.83 8.36 0.43
CA PHE A 310 -3.59 9.80 0.64
C PHE A 310 -3.80 10.67 -0.61
N ARG A 311 -4.78 10.32 -1.45
CA ARG A 311 -5.13 11.00 -2.71
C ARG A 311 -6.11 12.14 -2.52
N VAL A 312 -5.67 13.18 -1.82
CA VAL A 312 -6.46 14.39 -1.54
C VAL A 312 -6.91 15.11 -2.82
N ASP A 313 -6.10 15.02 -3.88
CA ASP A 313 -6.43 15.53 -5.22
C ASP A 313 -7.73 14.92 -5.78
N LEU A 314 -7.99 13.64 -5.48
CA LEU A 314 -9.19 12.94 -5.92
C LEU A 314 -10.37 13.07 -4.95
N LEU A 315 -10.11 13.32 -3.65
CA LEU A 315 -11.16 13.46 -2.64
C LEU A 315 -12.10 14.62 -2.97
N ASP A 316 -11.53 15.81 -3.22
CA ASP A 316 -12.35 16.99 -3.55
C ASP A 316 -13.15 16.78 -4.84
N TRP A 317 -12.57 16.10 -5.82
CA TRP A 317 -13.27 15.75 -7.06
C TRP A 317 -14.44 14.76 -6.80
N LEU A 318 -14.23 13.75 -5.97
CA LEU A 318 -15.25 12.76 -5.63
C LEU A 318 -16.43 13.39 -4.88
N LEU A 319 -16.15 14.31 -3.95
CA LEU A 319 -17.18 15.06 -3.23
C LEU A 319 -18.06 15.89 -4.19
N GLN A 320 -17.47 16.48 -5.23
CA GLN A 320 -18.21 17.22 -6.26
C GLN A 320 -19.15 16.33 -7.09
N GLN A 321 -18.96 15.00 -7.08
CA GLN A 321 -19.87 14.05 -7.73
C GLN A 321 -21.16 13.78 -6.93
N GLY A 322 -21.41 14.51 -5.84
CA GLY A 322 -22.63 14.42 -5.03
C GLY A 322 -22.68 13.12 -4.24
N MET A 323 -21.71 12.90 -3.36
CA MET A 323 -21.75 11.82 -2.38
C MET A 323 -22.57 12.26 -1.16
N ASP A 324 -23.37 11.37 -0.58
CA ASP A 324 -24.16 11.68 0.62
C ASP A 324 -23.25 11.85 1.84
N GLU A 325 -23.57 12.79 2.73
CA GLU A 325 -22.75 13.07 3.93
C GLU A 325 -22.75 11.90 4.91
N GLY A 326 -23.84 11.13 4.98
CA GLY A 326 -23.90 9.89 5.76
C GLY A 326 -22.97 8.83 5.17
N ASP A 327 -22.98 8.65 3.85
CA ASP A 327 -22.10 7.71 3.16
C ASP A 327 -20.61 8.05 3.34
N ILE A 328 -20.26 9.34 3.37
CA ILE A 328 -18.89 9.80 3.65
C ILE A 328 -18.51 9.43 5.08
N ARG A 329 -19.35 9.75 6.07
CA ARG A 329 -19.09 9.43 7.48
C ARG A 329 -18.98 7.95 7.72
N ASP A 330 -19.87 7.15 7.13
CA ASP A 330 -19.84 5.69 7.25
C ASP A 330 -18.47 5.12 6.87
N VAL A 331 -17.90 5.58 5.74
CA VAL A 331 -16.58 5.13 5.28
C VAL A 331 -15.45 5.65 6.18
N LEU A 332 -15.53 6.91 6.62
CA LEU A 332 -14.49 7.49 7.48
C LEU A 332 -14.49 6.90 8.89
N ASP A 333 -15.66 6.49 9.40
CA ASP A 333 -15.81 5.85 10.70
C ASP A 333 -15.10 4.48 10.76
N GLU A 334 -14.94 3.80 9.61
CA GLU A 334 -14.16 2.56 9.52
C GLU A 334 -12.71 2.77 9.99
N PHE A 335 -12.12 3.94 9.71
CA PHE A 335 -10.74 4.26 10.09
C PHE A 335 -10.58 4.66 11.56
N GLN A 336 -11.68 4.87 12.31
CA GLN A 336 -11.62 5.11 13.76
C GLN A 336 -11.26 3.84 14.54
N VAL A 337 -11.57 2.66 13.98
CA VAL A 337 -11.25 1.38 14.60
C VAL A 337 -9.99 0.83 13.94
N PRO A 338 -8.88 0.64 14.69
CA PRO A 338 -7.66 0.09 14.12
C PRO A 338 -7.86 -1.41 13.83
N ASP A 339 -8.33 -1.72 12.63
CA ASP A 339 -8.26 -3.05 12.01
C ASP A 339 -6.94 -3.21 11.24
N ARG A 340 -6.59 -4.45 10.89
CA ARG A 340 -5.37 -4.82 10.15
C ARG A 340 -5.22 -4.02 8.85
N ASP A 341 -6.30 -3.80 8.12
CA ASP A 341 -6.26 -3.10 6.83
C ASP A 341 -6.06 -1.58 7.02
N ASN A 342 -6.52 -1.02 8.14
CA ASN A 342 -6.37 0.40 8.47
C ASN A 342 -5.03 0.70 9.17
N GLN A 343 -4.28 -0.31 9.60
CA GLN A 343 -2.98 -0.10 10.25
C GLN A 343 -1.97 0.55 9.30
N GLU A 344 -1.96 0.16 8.03
CA GLU A 344 -1.05 0.76 7.03
C GLU A 344 -1.39 2.23 6.80
N PHE A 345 -2.67 2.58 6.71
CA PHE A 345 -3.11 3.97 6.65
C PHE A 345 -2.66 4.76 7.89
N LEU A 346 -2.86 4.21 9.09
CA LEU A 346 -2.45 4.89 10.32
C LEU A 346 -0.92 5.01 10.41
N ASP A 347 -0.17 4.00 10.00
CA ASP A 347 1.30 4.02 9.92
C ASP A 347 1.79 5.13 8.97
N GLU A 348 1.17 5.28 7.81
CA GLU A 348 1.50 6.32 6.82
C GLU A 348 1.03 7.71 7.26
N LEU A 349 -0.12 7.82 7.95
CA LEU A 349 -0.61 9.07 8.55
C LEU A 349 0.33 9.57 9.64
N ILE A 350 0.92 8.61 10.37
CA ILE A 350 1.92 8.83 11.41
C ILE A 350 3.27 9.22 10.81
N ARG A 351 3.65 8.66 9.68
CA ARG A 351 4.87 9.08 8.99
C ARG A 351 4.69 10.51 8.44
N PRO A 352 5.79 11.26 8.24
CA PRO A 352 5.73 12.55 7.57
C PRO A 352 5.35 12.38 6.09
N HIS A 353 4.06 12.16 5.83
CA HIS A 353 3.46 12.12 4.51
C HIS A 353 3.03 13.54 4.11
N ARG A 354 3.32 13.95 2.87
CA ARG A 354 3.07 15.32 2.39
C ARG A 354 1.61 15.79 2.54
N ASN A 355 0.67 14.85 2.52
CA ASN A 355 -0.77 15.11 2.57
C ASN A 355 -1.41 14.72 3.92
N ALA A 356 -0.63 14.37 4.95
CA ALA A 356 -1.18 13.92 6.23
C ALA A 356 -2.08 14.98 6.89
N GLN A 357 -1.64 16.25 6.90
CA GLN A 357 -2.42 17.35 7.47
C GLN A 357 -3.76 17.54 6.75
N GLU A 358 -3.72 17.59 5.42
CA GLU A 358 -4.93 17.75 4.59
C GLU A 358 -5.91 16.59 4.80
N MET A 359 -5.40 15.36 4.99
CA MET A 359 -6.22 14.21 5.31
C MET A 359 -6.88 14.36 6.70
N MET A 360 -6.14 14.80 7.72
CA MET A 360 -6.73 15.02 9.04
C MET A 360 -7.78 16.13 9.03
N ASP A 361 -7.51 17.21 8.30
CA ASP A 361 -8.47 18.30 8.09
C ASP A 361 -9.72 17.80 7.34
N PHE A 362 -9.55 16.88 6.38
CA PHE A 362 -10.66 16.22 5.70
C PHE A 362 -11.55 15.42 6.68
N PHE A 363 -10.97 14.58 7.53
CA PHE A 363 -11.71 13.84 8.56
C PHE A 363 -12.44 14.78 9.53
N ALA A 364 -11.75 15.81 10.01
CA ALA A 364 -12.32 16.80 10.94
C ALA A 364 -13.49 17.59 10.31
N ARG A 365 -13.39 17.98 9.03
CA ARG A 365 -14.47 18.65 8.29
C ARG A 365 -15.75 17.81 8.22
N HIS A 366 -15.64 16.49 8.17
CA HIS A 366 -16.77 15.57 8.15
C HIS A 366 -17.20 15.08 9.53
N GLY A 367 -16.64 15.64 10.61
CA GLY A 367 -17.02 15.34 11.99
C GLY A 367 -16.46 14.03 12.52
N VAL A 368 -15.45 13.45 11.85
CA VAL A 368 -14.82 12.18 12.24
C VAL A 368 -13.48 12.48 12.90
N SER A 369 -13.31 12.04 14.15
CA SER A 369 -12.06 12.26 14.89
C SER A 369 -11.14 11.04 14.76
N LEU A 370 -9.98 11.22 14.13
CA LEU A 370 -8.93 10.19 14.07
C LEU A 370 -8.12 10.07 15.37
N ALA A 371 -8.28 11.02 16.30
CA ALA A 371 -7.50 11.10 17.53
C ALA A 371 -7.51 9.79 18.36
N PRO A 372 -8.66 9.10 18.58
CA PRO A 372 -8.66 7.82 19.29
C PRO A 372 -7.84 6.73 18.60
N ALA A 373 -8.00 6.58 17.28
CA ALA A 373 -7.30 5.59 16.47
C ALA A 373 -5.79 5.84 16.46
N MET A 374 -5.39 7.09 16.20
CA MET A 374 -3.98 7.51 16.20
C MET A 374 -3.34 7.28 17.57
N ARG A 375 -4.01 7.61 18.67
CA ARG A 375 -3.51 7.33 20.02
C ARG A 375 -3.29 5.84 20.26
N GLN A 376 -4.29 5.02 19.94
CA GLN A 376 -4.20 3.57 20.17
C GLN A 376 -3.08 2.95 19.33
N HIS A 377 -2.97 3.36 18.07
CA HIS A 377 -1.89 2.94 17.19
C HIS A 377 -0.52 3.42 17.71
N THR A 378 -0.39 4.67 18.14
CA THR A 378 0.85 5.21 18.73
C THR A 378 1.31 4.38 19.93
N ILE A 379 0.40 4.01 20.82
CA ILE A 379 0.68 3.15 21.96
C ILE A 379 1.09 1.74 21.52
N ALA A 380 0.51 1.22 20.43
CA ALA A 380 0.87 -0.09 19.89
C ALA A 380 2.27 -0.08 19.26
N THR A 381 2.61 0.96 18.49
CA THR A 381 3.84 1.07 17.70
C THR A 381 5.04 1.48 18.55
N VAL A 382 4.89 2.50 19.41
CA VAL A 382 5.97 2.97 20.30
C VAL A 382 6.06 2.12 21.57
N GLY A 383 4.92 1.61 22.02
CA GLY A 383 4.78 0.99 23.33
C GLY A 383 4.40 2.02 24.40
N LEU A 384 3.63 1.56 25.38
CA LEU A 384 3.17 2.42 26.48
C LEU A 384 4.33 2.96 27.34
N LEU A 385 5.30 2.12 27.68
CA LEU A 385 6.38 2.49 28.60
C LEU A 385 7.28 3.62 28.05
N PRO A 386 7.77 3.56 26.79
CA PRO A 386 8.54 4.68 26.23
C PRO A 386 7.74 5.99 26.16
N LEU A 387 6.44 5.93 25.83
CA LEU A 387 5.57 7.12 25.82
C LEU A 387 5.43 7.73 27.22
N VAL A 388 5.30 6.90 28.26
CA VAL A 388 5.25 7.38 29.65
C VAL A 388 6.58 8.00 30.07
N GLN A 389 7.71 7.42 29.67
CA GLN A 389 9.04 7.97 29.97
C GLN A 389 9.28 9.30 29.25
N TRP A 390 8.88 9.39 27.97
CA TRP A 390 8.89 10.63 27.21
C TRP A 390 8.05 11.72 27.87
N ALA A 391 6.82 11.40 28.25
CA ALA A 391 5.93 12.32 28.97
C ALA A 391 6.58 12.85 30.27
N LEU A 392 7.38 12.04 30.95
CA LEU A 392 8.12 12.42 32.17
C LEU A 392 9.44 13.17 31.88
N GLY A 393 9.70 13.56 30.63
CA GLY A 393 10.89 14.31 30.21
C GLY A 393 12.15 13.46 29.94
N ASP A 394 12.03 12.13 29.84
CA ASP A 394 13.13 11.24 29.47
C ASP A 394 13.14 10.95 27.96
N ASP A 395 13.47 11.98 27.17
CA ASP A 395 13.57 11.90 25.71
C ASP A 395 14.56 10.81 25.27
N ALA A 396 15.64 10.62 26.03
CA ALA A 396 16.69 9.64 25.74
C ALA A 396 16.21 8.18 25.82
N SER A 397 15.20 7.88 26.65
CA SER A 397 14.57 6.56 26.68
C SER A 397 13.69 6.31 25.46
N MET A 398 13.06 7.35 24.92
CA MET A 398 12.26 7.25 23.70
C MET A 398 13.16 7.10 22.46
N GLU A 399 14.21 7.91 22.34
CA GLU A 399 15.19 7.81 21.24
C GLU A 399 15.90 6.45 21.19
N ARG A 400 16.19 5.83 22.36
CA ARG A 400 16.84 4.51 22.41
C ARG A 400 15.95 3.38 21.94
N ARG A 401 14.63 3.51 22.07
CA ARG A 401 13.66 2.44 21.77
C ARG A 401 12.94 2.65 20.45
N SER A 402 12.76 3.90 20.07
CA SER A 402 12.32 4.26 18.73
C SER A 402 13.47 4.03 17.76
N ARG A 403 13.24 3.21 16.73
CA ARG A 403 14.26 2.95 15.70
C ARG A 403 14.49 4.16 14.77
N THR A 404 13.74 5.25 14.93
CA THR A 404 13.76 6.39 14.02
C THR A 404 13.84 7.73 14.77
N THR A 405 14.80 8.57 14.40
CA THR A 405 15.00 9.94 14.94
C THR A 405 13.81 10.87 14.64
N HIS A 406 12.96 10.49 13.67
CA HIS A 406 11.72 11.20 13.33
C HIS A 406 10.60 11.05 14.36
N SER A 407 10.80 10.28 15.43
CA SER A 407 9.74 9.93 16.38
C SER A 407 9.35 11.04 17.36
N LEU A 408 10.22 11.98 17.74
CA LEU A 408 9.86 13.02 18.73
C LEU A 408 8.86 14.04 18.20
N LYS A 409 9.20 14.73 17.10
CA LYS A 409 8.29 15.70 16.44
C LYS A 409 6.97 15.06 16.03
N TRP A 410 7.01 13.77 15.71
CA TRP A 410 5.85 13.00 15.37
C TRP A 410 4.93 12.75 16.57
N VAL A 411 5.48 12.32 17.72
CA VAL A 411 4.69 12.18 18.95
C VAL A 411 4.09 13.52 19.37
N GLU A 412 4.84 14.61 19.27
CA GLU A 412 4.34 15.97 19.53
C GLU A 412 3.13 16.31 18.64
N ALA A 413 3.19 16.01 17.33
CA ALA A 413 2.07 16.22 16.42
C ALA A 413 0.84 15.39 16.81
N ILE A 414 1.00 14.12 17.19
CA ILE A 414 -0.13 13.29 17.67
C ILE A 414 -0.74 13.84 18.95
N VAL A 415 0.09 14.36 19.84
CA VAL A 415 -0.35 14.95 21.11
C VAL A 415 -1.20 16.17 20.81
N GLU A 416 -0.77 17.04 19.91
CA GLU A 416 -1.56 18.19 19.43
C GLU A 416 -2.90 17.74 18.85
N LEU A 417 -2.88 16.76 17.94
CA LEU A 417 -4.09 16.17 17.33
C LEU A 417 -5.01 15.47 18.34
N SER A 418 -4.45 15.00 19.46
CA SER A 418 -5.20 14.33 20.52
C SER A 418 -5.96 15.27 21.42
N GLY A 419 -5.90 16.59 21.18
CA GLY A 419 -6.43 17.62 22.06
C GLY A 419 -5.37 18.19 23.02
N GLY A 420 -4.08 18.06 22.67
CA GLY A 420 -2.95 18.55 23.44
C GLY A 420 -2.45 17.59 24.54
N ASP A 421 -1.48 18.08 25.32
CA ASP A 421 -0.79 17.30 26.36
C ASP A 421 -1.75 16.70 27.38
N VAL A 422 -2.71 17.50 27.87
CA VAL A 422 -3.65 17.08 28.92
C VAL A 422 -4.48 15.87 28.50
N ALA A 423 -5.05 15.92 27.29
CA ALA A 423 -5.89 14.85 26.76
C ALA A 423 -5.07 13.58 26.50
N PHE A 424 -3.86 13.73 25.93
CA PHE A 424 -2.97 12.60 25.66
C PHE A 424 -2.47 11.94 26.95
N LEU A 425 -1.99 12.73 27.91
CA LEU A 425 -1.52 12.26 29.22
C LEU A 425 -2.64 11.58 30.01
N GLY A 426 -3.85 12.14 30.01
CA GLY A 426 -5.01 11.53 30.65
C GLY A 426 -5.32 10.13 30.13
N GLN A 427 -5.17 9.92 28.81
CA GLN A 427 -5.30 8.59 28.20
C GLN A 427 -4.14 7.66 28.56
N LEU A 428 -2.90 8.15 28.57
CA LEU A 428 -1.75 7.34 29.01
C LEU A 428 -1.93 6.87 30.46
N VAL A 429 -2.46 7.71 31.33
CA VAL A 429 -2.80 7.40 32.73
C VAL A 429 -3.83 6.27 32.80
N LEU A 430 -4.93 6.35 32.04
CA LEU A 430 -5.95 5.29 31.98
C LEU A 430 -5.37 3.96 31.44
N GLN A 431 -4.57 4.04 30.38
CA GLN A 431 -3.93 2.87 29.77
C GLN A 431 -2.93 2.21 30.71
N LEU A 432 -2.14 3.00 31.45
CA LEU A 432 -1.20 2.51 32.46
C LEU A 432 -1.93 1.87 33.64
N ALA A 433 -3.04 2.46 34.10
CA ALA A 433 -3.89 1.86 35.15
C ALA A 433 -4.50 0.51 34.74
N SER A 434 -4.74 0.30 33.44
CA SER A 434 -5.27 -0.96 32.93
C SER A 434 -4.23 -2.09 32.90
N LYS A 435 -2.92 -1.78 33.01
CA LYS A 435 -1.83 -2.76 32.97
C LYS A 435 -1.29 -3.03 34.37
N LYS A 436 -0.90 -4.29 34.62
CA LYS A 436 -0.26 -4.69 35.89
C LYS A 436 1.24 -4.37 35.92
N ARG A 437 1.87 -4.36 34.75
CA ARG A 437 3.29 -4.01 34.61
C ARG A 437 3.44 -2.49 34.72
N ASP A 438 4.57 -2.05 35.26
CA ASP A 438 4.96 -0.63 35.33
C ASP A 438 4.11 0.25 36.25
N ALA A 439 3.39 -0.35 37.21
CA ALA A 439 2.59 0.38 38.21
C ALA A 439 3.37 1.39 39.06
N HIS A 440 4.71 1.31 39.08
CA HIS A 440 5.58 2.24 39.79
C HIS A 440 5.71 3.60 39.09
N LEU A 441 5.46 3.68 37.78
CA LEU A 441 5.49 4.95 37.02
C LEU A 441 4.16 5.70 37.11
N PHE A 442 3.09 5.02 37.52
CA PHE A 442 1.76 5.60 37.58
C PHE A 442 1.69 6.87 38.44
N PRO A 443 2.22 6.91 39.68
CA PRO A 443 2.11 8.11 40.51
C PRO A 443 2.75 9.34 39.87
N SER A 444 3.93 9.20 39.28
CA SER A 444 4.64 10.31 38.63
C SER A 444 3.91 10.82 37.40
N LEU A 445 3.41 9.92 36.54
CA LEU A 445 2.64 10.31 35.35
C LEU A 445 1.32 10.97 35.74
N TYR A 446 0.66 10.45 36.77
CA TYR A 446 -0.59 10.97 37.28
C TYR A 446 -0.42 12.38 37.87
N GLU A 447 0.62 12.59 38.69
CA GLU A 447 0.95 13.90 39.25
C GLU A 447 1.25 14.92 38.15
N LEU A 448 2.06 14.52 37.15
CA LEU A 448 2.31 15.35 35.97
C LEU A 448 1.01 15.73 35.27
N TRP A 449 0.15 14.76 34.95
CA TRP A 449 -1.12 14.99 34.26
C TRP A 449 -2.03 15.94 35.04
N VAL A 450 -2.22 15.72 36.35
CA VAL A 450 -3.05 16.60 37.20
C VAL A 450 -2.46 18.01 37.26
N SER A 451 -1.13 18.17 37.24
CA SER A 451 -0.49 19.48 37.30
C SER A 451 -0.69 20.33 36.04
N VAL A 452 -0.96 19.69 34.90
CA VAL A 452 -1.19 20.39 33.61
C VAL A 452 -2.68 20.44 33.23
N ALA A 453 -3.54 19.73 33.95
CA ALA A 453 -4.97 19.68 33.66
C ALA A 453 -5.69 20.88 34.27
N ASP A 454 -6.15 21.79 33.41
CA ASP A 454 -6.86 23.01 33.85
C ASP A 454 -8.38 22.80 34.07
N ASP A 455 -8.97 21.79 33.43
CA ASP A 455 -10.40 21.51 33.50
C ASP A 455 -10.73 20.51 34.63
N ALA A 456 -11.37 21.01 35.68
CA ALA A 456 -11.78 20.22 36.84
C ALA A 456 -12.76 19.09 36.50
N ASP A 457 -13.65 19.27 35.52
CA ASP A 457 -14.63 18.26 35.13
C ASP A 457 -13.95 17.09 34.42
N ASP A 458 -12.98 17.38 33.57
CA ASP A 458 -12.17 16.36 32.88
C ASP A 458 -11.26 15.60 33.84
N VAL A 459 -10.68 16.30 34.83
CA VAL A 459 -9.90 15.68 35.92
C VAL A 459 -10.77 14.70 36.71
N LEU A 460 -11.97 15.15 37.13
CA LEU A 460 -12.92 14.32 37.87
C LEU A 460 -13.39 13.11 37.04
N ARG A 461 -13.63 13.30 35.74
CA ARG A 461 -14.03 12.22 34.82
C ARG A 461 -12.96 11.14 34.71
N ILE A 462 -11.70 11.51 34.47
CA ILE A 462 -10.60 10.54 34.38
C ILE A 462 -10.33 9.87 35.73
N GLN A 463 -10.37 10.62 36.84
CA GLN A 463 -10.27 10.06 38.19
C GLN A 463 -11.36 9.02 38.46
N TYR A 464 -12.61 9.29 38.05
CA TYR A 464 -13.70 8.34 38.21
C TYR A 464 -13.48 7.05 37.39
N GLU A 465 -12.99 7.16 36.15
CA GLU A 465 -12.62 6.00 35.34
C GLU A 465 -11.46 5.20 35.95
N LEU A 466 -10.48 5.88 36.58
CA LEU A 466 -9.42 5.22 37.33
C LEU A 466 -9.96 4.44 38.55
N LEU A 467 -10.96 4.99 39.25
CA LEU A 467 -11.60 4.31 40.38
C LEU A 467 -12.35 3.04 39.94
N LYS A 468 -12.92 3.02 38.74
CA LYS A 468 -13.56 1.83 38.15
C LYS A 468 -12.52 0.76 37.75
N ALA A 469 -11.38 1.17 37.18
CA ALA A 469 -10.40 0.27 36.57
C ALA A 469 -9.98 -0.93 37.45
N HIS A 470 -10.39 -2.16 37.14
CA HIS A 470 -10.24 -3.31 38.04
C HIS A 470 -8.79 -3.79 38.31
N LYS A 471 -7.80 -3.37 37.52
CA LYS A 471 -6.49 -4.07 37.45
C LYS A 471 -5.38 -3.48 38.32
N SER A 472 -5.39 -2.18 38.61
CA SER A 472 -4.29 -1.52 39.34
C SER A 472 -4.76 -0.92 40.67
N LYS A 473 -4.39 -1.57 41.79
CA LYS A 473 -4.64 -1.01 43.13
C LYS A 473 -3.94 0.34 43.30
N THR A 474 -2.67 0.44 42.88
CA THR A 474 -1.88 1.67 42.99
C THR A 474 -2.58 2.85 42.31
N ALA A 475 -3.10 2.65 41.09
CA ALA A 475 -3.79 3.70 40.37
C ALA A 475 -5.02 4.22 41.12
N LYS A 476 -5.85 3.31 41.64
CA LYS A 476 -7.03 3.67 42.43
C LYS A 476 -6.68 4.43 43.70
N PHE A 477 -5.65 3.98 44.43
CA PHE A 477 -5.21 4.65 45.66
C PHE A 477 -4.64 6.03 45.37
N THR A 478 -3.77 6.17 44.36
CA THR A 478 -3.19 7.46 43.98
C THR A 478 -4.29 8.44 43.56
N ALA A 479 -5.21 8.04 42.69
CA ALA A 479 -6.32 8.90 42.26
C ALA A 479 -7.19 9.33 43.45
N ALA A 480 -7.65 8.38 44.28
CA ALA A 480 -8.50 8.69 45.43
C ALA A 480 -7.83 9.60 46.46
N LEU A 481 -6.52 9.48 46.67
CA LEU A 481 -5.79 10.31 47.64
C LEU A 481 -5.49 11.72 47.13
N SER A 482 -5.49 11.92 45.81
CA SER A 482 -5.30 13.24 45.19
C SER A 482 -6.59 14.08 45.14
N MET A 483 -7.74 13.43 45.26
CA MET A 483 -9.05 14.09 45.27
C MET A 483 -9.30 14.76 46.63
N ASP A 484 -10.17 15.77 46.64
CA ASP A 484 -10.65 16.38 47.88
C ASP A 484 -11.26 15.31 48.79
N GLN A 485 -10.75 15.22 50.02
CA GLN A 485 -11.15 14.21 51.00
C GLN A 485 -12.50 14.58 51.64
N ASP A 486 -13.55 14.63 50.82
CA ASP A 486 -14.92 14.97 51.19
C ASP A 486 -15.87 13.74 51.18
N SER A 487 -17.12 13.95 51.60
CA SER A 487 -18.14 12.90 51.59
C SER A 487 -18.50 12.46 50.17
N ALA A 488 -18.40 13.34 49.18
CA ALA A 488 -18.71 13.03 47.78
C ALA A 488 -17.69 12.04 47.18
N LEU A 489 -16.40 12.18 47.50
CA LEU A 489 -15.36 11.24 47.16
C LEU A 489 -15.66 9.85 47.75
N LEU A 490 -16.00 9.78 49.05
CA LEU A 490 -16.33 8.50 49.67
C LEU A 490 -17.52 7.84 48.98
N GLY A 491 -18.56 8.59 48.64
CA GLY A 491 -19.71 8.10 47.87
C GLY A 491 -19.29 7.51 46.52
N ARG A 492 -18.50 8.25 45.73
CA ARG A 492 -17.98 7.77 44.43
C ARG A 492 -17.12 6.51 44.57
N VAL A 493 -16.22 6.48 45.56
CA VAL A 493 -15.34 5.33 45.81
C VAL A 493 -16.13 4.11 46.26
N ALA A 494 -17.15 4.31 47.10
CA ALA A 494 -18.04 3.25 47.54
C ALA A 494 -18.86 2.65 46.38
N GLN A 495 -19.25 3.50 45.42
CA GLN A 495 -19.98 3.10 44.23
C GLN A 495 -19.18 2.16 43.31
N VAL A 496 -17.89 2.42 43.07
CA VAL A 496 -17.14 1.72 41.98
C VAL A 496 -15.87 0.97 42.39
N SER A 497 -15.46 1.03 43.66
CA SER A 497 -14.13 0.56 44.07
C SER A 497 -14.12 -0.60 45.08
N SER A 498 -12.92 -1.02 45.49
CA SER A 498 -12.74 -2.11 46.45
C SER A 498 -12.93 -1.66 47.89
N VAL A 499 -13.36 -2.57 48.76
CA VAL A 499 -13.49 -2.38 50.21
C VAL A 499 -12.23 -1.78 50.86
N ASP A 500 -11.04 -2.25 50.45
CA ASP A 500 -9.76 -1.75 50.97
C ASP A 500 -9.58 -0.23 50.74
N LEU A 501 -9.99 0.25 49.57
CA LEU A 501 -9.90 1.66 49.23
C LEU A 501 -10.96 2.47 49.99
N VAL A 502 -12.20 1.98 50.05
CA VAL A 502 -13.28 2.63 50.79
C VAL A 502 -12.90 2.80 52.26
N LYS A 503 -12.33 1.77 52.90
CA LYS A 503 -11.82 1.84 54.28
C LYS A 503 -10.82 2.99 54.46
N ARG A 504 -9.86 3.11 53.55
CA ARG A 504 -8.81 4.12 53.64
C ARG A 504 -9.35 5.53 53.43
N VAL A 505 -10.19 5.73 52.42
CA VAL A 505 -10.85 7.02 52.15
C VAL A 505 -11.75 7.41 53.31
N LEU A 506 -12.52 6.46 53.87
CA LEU A 506 -13.37 6.69 55.02
C LEU A 506 -12.56 7.22 56.22
N ILE A 507 -11.43 6.61 56.55
CA ILE A 507 -10.56 7.06 57.65
C ILE A 507 -10.12 8.52 57.45
N ASN A 508 -9.70 8.88 56.23
CA ASN A 508 -9.25 10.23 55.91
C ASN A 508 -10.39 11.26 56.00
N VAL A 509 -11.52 10.97 55.32
CA VAL A 509 -12.70 11.85 55.27
C VAL A 509 -13.26 12.07 56.69
N THR A 510 -13.23 11.05 57.54
CA THR A 510 -13.82 11.11 58.89
C THR A 510 -12.88 11.58 60.00
N ALA A 511 -11.58 11.79 59.72
CA ALA A 511 -10.57 12.08 60.74
C ALA A 511 -10.92 13.29 61.62
N ASN A 512 -11.57 14.30 61.03
CA ASN A 512 -11.95 15.56 61.70
C ASN A 512 -13.46 15.71 61.90
N MET A 513 -14.25 14.67 61.62
CA MET A 513 -15.71 14.72 61.75
C MET A 513 -16.17 14.36 63.17
N SER A 514 -17.27 14.95 63.63
CA SER A 514 -18.00 14.45 64.79
C SER A 514 -18.52 13.04 64.52
N ASP A 515 -18.76 12.23 65.55
CA ASP A 515 -19.25 10.86 65.36
C ASP A 515 -20.58 10.81 64.60
N GLU A 516 -21.43 11.82 64.77
CA GLU A 516 -22.64 12.02 63.95
C GLU A 516 -22.32 12.27 62.48
N GLY A 517 -21.34 13.15 62.18
CA GLY A 517 -20.86 13.37 60.81
C GLY A 517 -20.28 12.12 60.17
N LYS A 518 -19.55 11.31 60.95
CA LYS A 518 -19.01 10.01 60.49
C LYS A 518 -20.13 9.04 60.12
N GLN A 519 -21.14 8.92 60.97
CA GLN A 519 -22.30 8.04 60.72
C GLN A 519 -23.08 8.46 59.48
N ASN A 520 -23.35 9.76 59.32
CA ASN A 520 -24.04 10.28 58.14
C ASN A 520 -23.24 10.04 56.85
N THR A 521 -21.92 10.23 56.89
CA THR A 521 -21.03 10.00 55.75
C THR A 521 -20.94 8.52 55.38
N GLN A 522 -20.95 7.62 56.37
CA GLN A 522 -21.04 6.16 56.13
C GLN A 522 -22.39 5.74 55.56
N ALA A 523 -23.49 6.35 56.02
CA ALA A 523 -24.83 6.09 55.51
C ALA A 523 -24.97 6.52 54.04
N ASP A 524 -24.44 7.68 53.67
CA ASP A 524 -24.41 8.14 52.27
C ASP A 524 -23.56 7.20 51.39
N ALA A 525 -22.38 6.81 51.87
CA ALA A 525 -21.52 5.84 51.17
C ALA A 525 -22.22 4.49 50.95
N LEU A 526 -23.04 4.04 51.91
CA LEU A 526 -23.83 2.81 51.77
C LEU A 526 -24.87 2.95 50.66
N LEU A 527 -25.61 4.06 50.61
CA LEU A 527 -26.56 4.34 49.54
C LEU A 527 -25.87 4.33 48.17
N ARG A 528 -24.74 5.04 48.04
CA ARG A 528 -23.96 5.08 46.79
C ARG A 528 -23.38 3.72 46.39
N ALA A 529 -22.93 2.91 47.35
CA ALA A 529 -22.49 1.54 47.07
C ALA A 529 -23.64 0.66 46.57
N THR A 530 -24.85 0.85 47.11
CA THR A 530 -26.06 0.15 46.64
C THR A 530 -26.47 0.60 45.24
N GLU A 531 -26.46 1.92 44.97
CA GLU A 531 -26.71 2.47 43.62
C GLU A 531 -25.70 1.96 42.59
N GLY A 532 -24.44 1.74 42.99
CA GLY A 532 -23.39 1.17 42.14
C GLY A 532 -23.35 -0.35 42.08
N GLU A 533 -24.30 -1.04 42.73
CA GLU A 533 -24.36 -2.50 42.84
C GLU A 533 -23.07 -3.15 43.40
N ASN A 534 -22.33 -2.41 44.23
CA ASN A 534 -21.05 -2.85 44.75
C ASN A 534 -21.21 -3.73 45.99
N ALA A 535 -21.62 -4.98 45.78
CA ALA A 535 -21.99 -5.93 46.82
C ALA A 535 -20.94 -6.08 47.92
N ASN A 536 -19.65 -6.06 47.57
CA ASN A 536 -18.57 -6.20 48.55
C ASN A 536 -18.49 -5.00 49.50
N VAL A 537 -18.68 -3.78 48.98
CA VAL A 537 -18.67 -2.55 49.79
C VAL A 537 -19.94 -2.44 50.61
N VAL A 538 -21.11 -2.74 50.02
CA VAL A 538 -22.39 -2.78 50.75
C VAL A 538 -22.28 -3.74 51.94
N LYS A 539 -21.84 -4.97 51.70
CA LYS A 539 -21.66 -5.97 52.76
C LYS A 539 -20.77 -5.45 53.88
N TRP A 540 -19.61 -4.89 53.54
CA TRP A 540 -18.68 -4.37 54.54
C TRP A 540 -19.25 -3.18 55.32
N LEU A 541 -19.86 -2.20 54.65
CA LEU A 541 -20.45 -1.02 55.30
C LEU A 541 -21.58 -1.39 56.25
N VAL A 542 -22.42 -2.35 55.86
CA VAL A 542 -23.49 -2.88 56.69
C VAL A 542 -22.91 -3.58 57.94
N GLU A 543 -21.91 -4.44 57.79
CA GLU A 543 -21.24 -5.07 58.95
C GLU A 543 -20.64 -4.03 59.90
N GLU A 544 -20.06 -2.97 59.35
CA GLU A 544 -19.46 -1.89 60.12
C GLU A 544 -20.53 -1.09 60.89
N GLN A 545 -21.66 -0.79 60.25
CA GLN A 545 -22.79 -0.14 60.91
C GLN A 545 -23.46 -1.02 61.98
N VAL A 546 -23.56 -2.33 61.76
CA VAL A 546 -24.09 -3.26 62.76
C VAL A 546 -23.22 -3.27 64.02
N LYS A 547 -21.88 -3.27 63.87
CA LYS A 547 -20.95 -3.22 65.00
C LYS A 547 -21.06 -1.95 65.83
N GLN A 548 -21.40 -0.82 65.21
CA GLN A 548 -21.52 0.47 65.89
C GLN A 548 -22.83 0.63 66.69
N GLY A 549 -23.80 -0.28 66.55
CA GLY A 549 -24.92 -0.44 67.49
C GLY A 549 -25.92 0.73 67.60
N ALA A 550 -25.99 1.64 66.62
CA ALA A 550 -26.83 2.84 66.71
C ALA A 550 -28.20 2.67 66.00
N ARG A 551 -29.27 3.21 66.60
CA ARG A 551 -30.63 3.26 66.01
C ARG A 551 -30.66 3.96 64.63
N ARG A 552 -29.77 4.94 64.41
CA ARG A 552 -29.60 5.66 63.13
C ARG A 552 -29.07 4.79 61.99
N ASN A 553 -28.37 3.70 62.31
CA ASN A 553 -27.86 2.77 61.30
C ASN A 553 -28.98 1.95 60.65
N LEU A 554 -30.09 1.75 61.37
CA LEU A 554 -31.29 1.09 60.84
C LEU A 554 -31.89 1.90 59.67
N GLU A 555 -32.01 3.23 59.82
CA GLU A 555 -32.58 4.09 58.78
C GLU A 555 -31.73 4.12 57.51
N ALA A 556 -30.40 4.06 57.64
CA ALA A 556 -29.50 3.99 56.49
C ALA A 556 -29.67 2.67 55.71
N ILE A 557 -29.73 1.54 56.43
CA ILE A 557 -29.92 0.21 55.83
C ILE A 557 -31.30 0.07 55.18
N THR A 558 -32.35 0.59 55.83
CA THR A 558 -33.71 0.62 55.26
C THR A 558 -33.74 1.42 53.95
N ARG A 559 -33.15 2.63 53.93
CA ARG A 559 -33.09 3.44 52.69
C ARG A 559 -32.28 2.78 51.58
N ALA A 560 -31.19 2.09 51.92
CA ALA A 560 -30.43 1.32 50.94
C ALA A 560 -31.26 0.17 50.36
N LEU A 561 -32.02 -0.54 51.20
CA LEU A 561 -32.94 -1.59 50.76
C LEU A 561 -34.05 -1.05 49.86
N GLU A 562 -34.64 0.10 50.21
CA GLU A 562 -35.64 0.78 49.38
C GLU A 562 -35.07 1.17 48.01
N THR A 563 -33.86 1.72 47.99
CA THR A 563 -33.13 2.06 46.76
C THR A 563 -32.90 0.81 45.88
N CYS A 564 -32.54 -0.31 46.53
CA CYS A 564 -32.36 -1.61 45.88
C CYS A 564 -33.65 -2.12 45.21
N VAL A 565 -34.80 -1.98 45.88
CA VAL A 565 -36.11 -2.42 45.37
C VAL A 565 -36.59 -1.53 44.22
N VAL A 566 -36.37 -0.21 44.31
CA VAL A 566 -36.82 0.75 43.28
C VAL A 566 -36.07 0.57 41.96
N SER A 567 -34.78 0.24 42.00
CA SER A 567 -33.95 0.20 40.78
C SER A 567 -34.25 -0.98 39.84
N GLN A 568 -35.09 -1.97 40.22
CA GLN A 568 -35.55 -3.15 39.44
C GLN A 568 -34.47 -4.02 38.74
N GLN A 569 -33.22 -3.59 38.68
CA GLN A 569 -32.08 -4.25 38.03
C GLN A 569 -31.06 -4.80 39.03
N VAL A 570 -31.29 -4.63 40.34
CA VAL A 570 -30.24 -4.85 41.33
C VAL A 570 -29.96 -6.33 41.56
N ASN A 571 -28.67 -6.63 41.68
CA ASN A 571 -28.14 -7.91 42.08
C ASN A 571 -28.82 -8.46 43.35
N THR A 572 -29.47 -9.63 43.23
CA THR A 572 -30.21 -10.32 44.32
C THR A 572 -29.35 -10.56 45.56
N ASP A 573 -28.03 -10.66 45.41
CA ASP A 573 -27.10 -10.83 46.53
C ASP A 573 -27.05 -9.60 47.43
N VAL A 574 -27.13 -8.39 46.85
CA VAL A 574 -27.12 -7.12 47.60
C VAL A 574 -28.40 -6.99 48.42
N GLU A 575 -29.55 -7.27 47.79
CA GLU A 575 -30.86 -7.22 48.45
C GLU A 575 -30.94 -8.23 49.60
N GLY A 576 -30.55 -9.49 49.34
CA GLY A 576 -30.54 -10.54 50.35
C GLY A 576 -29.67 -10.19 51.55
N TYR A 577 -28.51 -9.58 51.31
CA TYR A 577 -27.62 -9.15 52.38
C TYR A 577 -28.21 -8.02 53.23
N LEU A 578 -28.81 -7.02 52.58
CA LEU A 578 -29.45 -5.89 53.26
C LEU A 578 -30.63 -6.35 54.13
N ARG A 579 -31.49 -7.26 53.63
CA ARG A 579 -32.61 -7.82 54.41
C ARG A 579 -32.14 -8.57 55.65
N HIS A 580 -31.16 -9.45 55.49
CA HIS A 580 -30.63 -10.22 56.61
C HIS A 580 -29.98 -9.31 57.68
N ALA A 581 -29.29 -8.25 57.27
CA ALA A 581 -28.72 -7.29 58.22
C ALA A 581 -29.80 -6.46 58.94
N LEU A 582 -30.87 -6.07 58.24
CA LEU A 582 -32.02 -5.38 58.81
C LEU A 582 -32.68 -6.25 59.91
N GLU A 583 -32.94 -7.52 59.61
CA GLU A 583 -33.50 -8.49 60.57
C GLU A 583 -32.61 -8.62 61.82
N ARG A 584 -31.30 -8.77 61.63
CA ARG A 584 -30.34 -8.87 62.75
C ARG A 584 -30.35 -7.63 63.66
N LEU A 585 -30.45 -6.43 63.08
CA LEU A 585 -30.51 -5.19 63.85
C LEU A 585 -31.83 -5.03 64.59
N GLN A 586 -32.96 -5.40 63.96
CA GLN A 586 -34.27 -5.38 64.60
C GLN A 586 -34.30 -6.33 65.81
N THR A 587 -33.80 -7.56 65.66
CA THR A 587 -33.72 -8.52 66.77
C THR A 587 -32.81 -8.01 67.91
N ALA A 588 -31.71 -7.33 67.59
CA ALA A 588 -30.82 -6.76 68.60
C ALA A 588 -31.48 -5.61 69.38
N LEU A 589 -32.29 -4.77 68.72
CA LEU A 589 -33.04 -3.67 69.33
C LEU A 589 -34.21 -4.15 70.21
N GLU A 590 -34.85 -5.26 69.85
CA GLU A 590 -35.93 -5.86 70.65
C GLU A 590 -35.43 -6.64 71.89
N GLY A 591 -34.15 -7.04 71.89
CA GLY A 591 -33.52 -7.80 72.97
C GLY A 591 -32.79 -6.96 74.04
N THR A 592 -32.68 -5.65 73.85
CA THR A 592 -32.10 -4.66 74.80
C THR A 592 -33.18 -3.76 75.37
#